data_AF-A0A6H5GSX8-F1
#
_entry.id   AF-A0A6H5GSX8-F1
#
_cell.length_a   1.000
_cell.length_b   1.000
_cell.length_c   1.000
_cell.angle_alpha   90.00
_cell.angle_beta   90.00
_cell.angle_gamma   90.00
#
_symmetry.space_group_name_H-M   'P 1'
#
loop_
_entity.id
_entity.type
_entity.pdbx_description
1 polymer ?
#
loop_
_entity_poly.entity_id
_entity_poly.type
_entity_poly.pdbx_seq_one_letter_code
_entity_poly.pdbx_strand_id
1 'polypeptide(L)' 'MFRYRCRLSGTSGFIHDGIGNYSIDVKCSWLIDGSAVPNSTIRLHIEEFATECGWDHLYIYDGDSVHSPLLAVY' A
#
# COMPACT_ATOMS: atom_id res chain seq x y z
N MET A 1 -10.85 9.87 2.98
CA MET A 1 -10.35 9.30 1.71
C MET A 1 -9.16 10.13 1.26
N PHE A 2 -7.94 9.61 1.46
CA PHE A 2 -6.72 10.40 1.21
C PHE A 2 -6.43 10.45 -0.29
N ARG A 3 -6.67 11.63 -0.88
CA ARG A 3 -6.33 11.97 -2.27
C ARG A 3 -4.81 12.12 -2.53
N TYR A 4 -3.99 11.79 -1.53
CA TYR A 4 -2.55 12.02 -1.52
C TYR A 4 -1.83 10.76 -1.06
N ARG A 5 -0.71 10.48 -1.72
CA ARG A 5 0.21 9.40 -1.38
C ARG A 5 0.66 9.54 0.08
N CYS A 6 0.28 8.59 0.93
CA CYS A 6 0.71 8.59 2.33
C CYS A 6 2.11 7.97 2.41
N ARG A 7 3.06 8.64 3.09
CA ARG A 7 4.42 8.13 3.30
C ARG A 7 4.57 7.68 4.75
N LEU A 8 4.97 6.43 4.93
CA LEU A 8 5.27 5.82 6.22
C LEU A 8 6.79 5.65 6.33
N SER A 9 7.39 6.23 7.37
CA SER A 9 8.83 6.12 7.65
C SER A 9 9.14 5.46 9.00
N GLY A 10 8.10 5.00 9.70
CA GLY A 10 8.26 4.25 10.94
C GLY A 10 8.82 2.85 10.68
N THR A 11 9.47 2.27 11.68
CA THR A 11 9.97 0.88 11.62
C THR A 11 8.85 -0.16 11.64
N SER A 12 7.63 0.26 12.00
CA SER A 12 6.40 -0.53 11.94
C SER A 12 5.19 0.41 11.85
N GLY A 13 4.04 -0.11 11.41
CA GLY A 13 2.80 0.65 11.31
C GLY A 13 1.71 -0.14 10.60
N PHE A 14 0.52 0.46 10.54
CA PHE A 14 -0.64 -0.08 9.83
C PHE A 14 -1.06 0.84 8.71
N ILE A 15 -1.57 0.25 7.63
CA ILE A 15 -2.09 0.96 6.47
C ILE A 15 -3.54 0.54 6.29
N HIS A 16 -4.41 1.51 6.03
CA HIS A 16 -5.83 1.29 5.76
C HIS A 16 -6.30 2.20 4.62
N ASP A 17 -7.31 1.75 3.88
CA ASP A 17 -7.92 2.45 2.74
C ASP A 17 -8.77 3.67 3.18
N GLY A 18 -9.31 3.63 4.40
CA GLY A 18 -10.11 4.73 4.93
C GLY A 18 -10.73 4.41 6.28
N ILE A 19 -11.77 5.17 6.63
CA ILE A 19 -12.67 4.87 7.76
C ILE A 19 -13.95 4.30 7.15
N GLY A 20 -14.38 3.12 7.61
CA GLY A 20 -15.54 2.42 7.07
C GLY A 20 -15.17 1.56 5.86
N ASN A 21 -16.17 1.20 5.06
CA ASN A 21 -15.97 0.35 3.89
C ASN A 21 -15.24 1.08 2.76
N TYR A 22 -14.62 0.30 1.87
CA TYR A 22 -14.05 0.82 0.63
C TYR A 22 -15.12 1.61 -0.14
N SER A 23 -14.73 2.80 -0.61
CA SER A 23 -15.64 3.69 -1.35
C SER A 23 -15.50 3.44 -2.86
N ILE A 24 -16.42 4.00 -3.65
CA ILE A 24 -16.37 3.92 -5.11
C ILE A 24 -15.33 4.90 -5.69
N ASP A 25 -14.73 4.54 -6.82
CA ASP A 25 -13.78 5.37 -7.57
C ASP A 25 -12.57 5.89 -6.74
N VAL A 26 -12.13 5.09 -5.77
CA VAL A 26 -10.99 5.44 -4.91
C VAL A 26 -9.67 4.99 -5.51
N LYS A 27 -8.70 5.91 -5.51
CA LYS A 27 -7.29 5.58 -5.73
C LYS A 27 -6.48 5.96 -4.50
N CYS A 28 -6.15 4.96 -3.70
CA CYS A 28 -5.24 5.11 -2.58
C CYS A 28 -3.82 4.71 -3.00
N SER A 29 -2.83 5.40 -2.45
CA SER A 29 -1.42 5.02 -2.64
C SER A 29 -0.64 5.28 -1.36
N TRP A 30 0.27 4.36 -1.07
CA TRP A 30 1.14 4.41 0.09
C TRP A 30 2.59 4.19 -0.33
N LEU A 31 3.51 4.85 0.36
CA LEU A 31 4.94 4.61 0.27
C LEU A 31 5.43 4.19 1.64
N ILE A 32 5.93 2.96 1.75
CA ILE A 32 6.66 2.50 2.92
C ILE A 32 8.13 2.77 2.65
N ASP A 33 8.72 3.64 3.46
CA ASP A 33 10.09 4.10 3.29
C ASP A 33 10.98 3.57 4.42
N GLY A 34 11.72 2.50 4.11
CA GLY A 34 12.70 1.88 4.99
C GLY A 34 14.10 2.53 4.95
N SER A 35 14.29 3.65 4.24
CA SER A 35 15.63 4.24 4.02
C SER A 35 16.30 4.72 5.31
N ALA A 36 15.54 4.95 6.37
CA ALA A 36 16.06 5.30 7.69
C ALA A 36 16.90 4.18 8.35
N VAL A 37 16.70 2.92 7.95
CA VAL A 37 17.45 1.77 8.50
C VAL A 37 18.20 1.05 7.37
N PRO A 38 19.54 1.17 7.31
CA PRO A 38 20.32 0.53 6.25
C PRO A 38 20.21 -0.99 6.32
N ASN A 39 20.16 -1.64 5.16
CA ASN A 39 20.02 -3.10 5.01
C ASN A 39 18.77 -3.68 5.70
N SER A 40 17.72 -2.88 5.87
CA SER A 40 16.43 -3.36 6.35
C SER A 40 15.60 -3.98 5.22
N THR A 41 14.71 -4.89 5.57
CA THR A 41 13.71 -5.46 4.66
C THR A 41 12.33 -5.12 5.18
N ILE A 42 11.47 -4.63 4.30
CA ILE A 42 10.07 -4.36 4.63
C ILE A 42 9.31 -5.68 4.60
N ARG A 43 8.57 -5.98 5.67
CA ARG A 43 7.63 -7.10 5.73
C ARG A 43 6.21 -6.54 5.71
N LEU A 44 5.40 -7.01 4.77
CA LEU A 44 4.00 -6.65 4.65
C LEU A 44 3.14 -7.88 4.98
N HIS A 45 2.16 -7.68 5.86
CA HIS A 45 1.13 -8.68 6.15
C HIS A 45 -0.23 -8.06 5.86
N ILE A 46 -1.03 -8.74 5.03
CA ILE A 46 -2.39 -8.31 4.71
C ILE A 46 -3.32 -9.01 5.69
N GLU A 47 -3.88 -8.24 6.62
CA GLU A 47 -4.81 -8.76 7.64
C GLU A 47 -6.22 -8.97 7.06
N GLU A 48 -6.70 -8.00 6.28
CA GLU A 48 -8.01 -8.01 5.64
C GLU A 48 -7.90 -7.49 4.19
N PHE A 49 -8.57 -8.19 3.27
CA PHE A 49 -8.67 -7.79 1.88
C PHE A 49 -10.05 -8.17 1.32
N ALA A 50 -10.89 -7.16 1.08
CA ALA A 50 -12.24 -7.32 0.58
C ALA A 50 -12.56 -6.20 -0.43
N THR A 51 -12.34 -6.48 -1.71
CA THR A 51 -12.58 -5.55 -2.83
C THR A 51 -13.57 -6.13 -3.84
N GLU A 52 -14.03 -5.33 -4.81
CA GLU A 52 -14.89 -5.84 -5.87
C GLU A 52 -14.12 -6.82 -6.79
N CYS A 53 -14.63 -8.06 -6.86
CA CYS A 53 -13.99 -9.11 -7.62
C CYS A 53 -13.97 -8.79 -9.12
N GLY A 54 -12.77 -8.75 -9.72
CA GLY A 54 -12.56 -8.56 -11.16
C GLY A 54 -12.47 -7.10 -11.63
N TRP A 55 -12.63 -6.14 -10.72
CA TRP A 55 -12.55 -4.71 -11.03
C TRP A 55 -11.50 -4.00 -10.18
N ASP A 56 -11.48 -4.28 -8.88
CA ASP A 56 -10.61 -3.63 -7.91
C ASP A 56 -9.42 -4.50 -7.55
N HIS A 57 -8.22 -3.90 -7.56
CA HIS A 57 -6.96 -4.61 -7.38
C HIS A 57 -6.00 -3.86 -6.44
N LEU A 58 -5.24 -4.61 -5.65
CA LEU A 58 -4.12 -4.10 -4.86
C LEU A 58 -2.80 -4.46 -5.54
N TYR A 59 -2.03 -3.45 -5.92
CA TYR A 59 -0.72 -3.60 -6.55
C TYR A 59 0.41 -3.29 -5.56
N ILE A 60 1.41 -4.16 -5.49
CA ILE A 60 2.57 -4.01 -4.62
C ILE A 60 3.83 -3.91 -5.47
N TYR A 61 4.52 -2.77 -5.38
CA TYR A 61 5.73 -2.48 -6.15
C TYR A 61 6.96 -2.40 -5.23
N ASP A 62 8.09 -2.94 -5.68
CA ASP A 62 9.40 -2.83 -5.00
C ASP A 62 10.12 -1.54 -5.40
N GLY A 63 9.65 -0.42 -4.88
CA GLY A 63 10.24 0.88 -5.13
C GLY A 63 9.29 2.03 -4.83
N ASP A 64 9.65 3.23 -5.27
CA ASP A 64 8.93 4.45 -4.95
C ASP A 64 7.86 4.84 -5.99
N SER A 65 7.71 4.06 -7.07
CA SER A 65 6.75 4.37 -8.13
C SER A 65 6.14 3.13 -8.78
N VAL A 66 5.07 3.34 -9.56
CA VAL A 66 4.40 2.30 -10.37
C VAL A 66 5.27 1.73 -11.50
N HIS A 67 6.43 2.33 -11.76
CA HIS A 67 7.40 1.82 -12.74
C HIS A 67 8.40 0.85 -12.13
N SER A 68 8.39 0.69 -10.81
CA SER A 68 9.27 -0.23 -10.10
C SER A 68 8.79 -1.68 -10.31
N PRO A 69 9.62 -2.70 -10.01
CA PRO A 69 9.22 -4.09 -10.15
C PRO A 69 7.91 -4.41 -9.40
N LEU A 70 6.95 -5.00 -10.11
CA LEU A 70 5.69 -5.47 -9.51
C LEU A 70 5.94 -6.78 -8.79
N LEU A 71 5.71 -6.82 -7.48
CA LEU A 71 5.88 -8.00 -6.65
C LEU A 71 4.62 -8.85 -6.59
N ALA A 72 3.44 -8.21 -6.50
CA ALA A 72 2.18 -8.92 -6.37
C ALA A 72 0.98 -8.09 -6.83
N VAL A 73 -0.08 -8.80 -7.22
CA VAL A 73 -1.42 -8.29 -7.49
C VAL A 73 -2.41 -9.16 -6.74
N TYR A 74 -3.32 -8.53 -6.00
CA TYR A 74 -4.45 -9.16 -5.33
C TYR A 74 -5.76 -8.64 -5.91
#